data_AF-A0A3N5EIB9-F1
#
_entry.id   AF-A0A3N5EIB9-F1
#
_cell.length_a   1.000
_cell.length_b   1.000
_cell.length_c   1.000
_cell.angle_alpha   90.00
_cell.angle_beta   90.00
_cell.angle_gamma   90.00
#
_symmetry.space_group_name_H-M   'P 1'
#
loop_
_entity.id
_entity.type
_entity.pdbx_description
1 polymer ?
#
loop_
_entity_poly.entity_id
_entity_poly.type
_entity_poly.pdbx_seq_one_letter_code
_entity_poly.pdbx_strand_id
1 'polypeptide(L)'
;MIEDFLQKSFYGNTVLDYIVVAGAVLLGFAVITILRKILVPRIKRWSERTRSTLDDILVRLLERAVVPLLYYGVFYASIRSLNLHPFIGRMVDAVGALLMTFIGVWALSSALVYLIRTRWTRRGDA
;
A
#
# COMPACT_ATOMS: atom_id res chain seq x y z
N MET A 1 27.81 22.40 -17.70
CA MET A 1 28.50 21.39 -16.84
C MET A 1 27.51 20.54 -16.04
N ILE A 2 26.73 21.09 -15.10
CA ILE A 2 25.72 20.31 -14.34
C ILE A 2 24.53 19.91 -15.23
N GLU A 3 24.09 20.83 -16.10
CA GLU A 3 23.00 20.58 -17.05
C GLU A 3 23.33 19.43 -18.02
N ASP A 4 24.56 19.41 -18.55
CA ASP A 4 25.04 18.34 -19.43
C ASP A 4 25.06 16.97 -18.74
N PHE A 5 25.36 16.95 -17.44
CA PHE A 5 25.34 15.73 -16.64
C PHE A 5 23.90 15.24 -16.39
N LEU A 6 22.98 16.15 -16.08
CA LEU A 6 21.57 15.84 -15.83
C LEU A 6 20.86 15.32 -17.09
N GLN A 7 21.21 15.84 -18.27
CA GLN A 7 20.63 15.43 -19.54
C GLN A 7 21.25 14.14 -20.12
N LYS A 8 22.29 13.58 -19.48
CA LYS A 8 22.89 12.34 -19.93
C LYS A 8 21.89 11.19 -19.83
N SER A 9 21.64 10.51 -20.95
CA SER A 9 20.68 9.40 -21.00
C SER A 9 21.34 8.06 -20.71
N PHE A 10 20.73 7.25 -19.86
CA PHE A 10 21.05 5.85 -19.61
C PHE A 10 19.77 5.03 -19.74
N TYR A 11 19.82 3.90 -20.46
CA TYR A 11 18.66 3.01 -20.65
C TYR A 11 17.36 3.73 -21.06
N GLY A 12 17.47 4.76 -21.90
CA GLY A 12 16.32 5.53 -22.41
C GLY A 12 15.74 6.56 -21.44
N ASN A 13 16.42 6.86 -20.32
CA ASN A 13 16.01 7.88 -19.35
C ASN A 13 17.18 8.79 -19.00
N THR A 14 16.91 10.05 -18.69
CA THR A 14 17.95 10.99 -18.25
C THR A 14 18.31 10.76 -16.78
N VAL A 15 19.50 11.20 -16.36
CA VAL A 15 19.88 11.22 -14.93
C VAL A 15 18.85 11.99 -14.11
N LEU A 16 18.32 13.09 -14.65
CA LEU A 16 17.26 13.87 -14.02
C LEU A 16 16.01 13.02 -13.75
N ASP A 17 15.56 12.20 -14.72
CA ASP A 17 14.37 11.35 -14.56
C ASP A 17 14.52 10.39 -13.38
N TYR A 18 15.70 9.77 -13.23
CA TYR A 18 15.98 8.89 -12.09
C TYR A 18 15.96 9.64 -10.75
N ILE A 19 16.49 10.87 -10.71
CA ILE A 19 16.46 11.70 -9.50
C ILE A 19 15.02 12.09 -9.15
N VAL A 20 14.22 12.48 -10.14
CA VAL A 20 12.80 12.82 -9.93
C VAL A 20 12.03 11.62 -9.40
N VAL A 21 12.23 10.43 -9.97
CA VAL A 21 11.59 9.19 -9.50
C VAL A 21 12.01 8.84 -8.09
N ALA A 22 13.31 8.91 -7.78
CA ALA A 22 13.82 8.69 -6.43
C ALA A 22 13.21 9.68 -5.43
N GLY A 23 13.14 10.96 -5.80
CA GLY A 23 12.49 12.00 -5.00
C GLY A 23 11.00 11.72 -4.78
N ALA A 24 10.27 11.33 -5.83
CA ALA A 24 8.84 11.01 -5.76
C ALA A 24 8.58 9.80 -4.85
N VAL A 25 9.39 8.74 -4.95
CA VAL A 25 9.30 7.57 -4.07
C VAL A 25 9.56 7.96 -2.61
N LEU A 26 10.64 8.71 -2.34
CA LEU A 26 10.98 9.14 -0.99
C LEU A 26 9.90 10.04 -0.39
N LEU A 27 9.40 11.02 -1.14
CA LEU A 27 8.33 11.91 -0.71
C LEU A 27 7.02 11.13 -0.47
N GLY A 28 6.63 10.27 -1.40
CA GLY A 28 5.42 9.45 -1.24
C GLY A 28 5.52 8.50 -0.05
N PHE A 29 6.68 7.87 0.19
CA PHE A 29 6.91 7.02 1.35
C PHE A 29 6.87 7.81 2.65
N ALA A 30 7.43 9.02 2.66
CA ALA A 30 7.35 9.91 3.81
C ALA A 30 5.89 10.28 4.11
N VAL A 31 5.11 10.66 3.09
CA VAL A 31 3.67 10.97 3.22
C VAL A 31 2.89 9.78 3.77
N ILE A 32 3.08 8.57 3.22
CA ILE A 32 2.41 7.35 3.70
C ILE A 32 2.80 7.06 5.15
N THR A 33 4.07 7.23 5.50
CA THR A 33 4.55 6.99 6.89
C THR A 33 3.90 7.96 7.87
N ILE A 34 3.78 9.24 7.48
CA ILE A 34 3.12 10.27 8.27
C ILE A 34 1.62 9.95 8.41
N LEU A 35 0.93 9.67 7.29
CA LEU A 35 -0.48 9.29 7.29
C LEU A 35 -0.72 8.06 8.15
N ARG A 36 0.11 7.02 8.06
CA ARG A 36 0.02 5.84 8.91
C ARG A 36 0.13 6.21 10.39
N LYS A 37 1.14 7.00 10.77
CA LYS A 37 1.34 7.43 12.17
C LYS A 37 0.20 8.29 12.70
N ILE A 38 -0.53 9.00 11.85
CA ILE A 38 -1.65 9.85 12.25
C ILE A 38 -2.99 9.09 12.24
N LEU A 39 -3.29 8.37 11.16
CA LEU A 39 -4.57 7.73 10.92
C LEU A 39 -4.76 6.48 11.79
N VAL A 40 -3.74 5.62 11.89
CA VAL A 40 -3.87 4.35 12.62
C VAL A 40 -4.21 4.58 14.10
N PRO A 41 -3.51 5.45 14.86
CA PRO A 41 -3.85 5.69 16.26
C PRO A 41 -5.18 6.42 16.43
N ARG A 42 -5.57 7.29 15.49
CA ARG A 42 -6.88 7.96 15.53
C ARG A 42 -8.02 6.96 15.39
N ILE A 43 -7.91 6.04 14.43
CA ILE A 43 -8.92 5.00 14.21
C ILE A 43 -8.97 4.06 15.40
N LYS A 44 -7.82 3.70 15.98
CA LYS A 44 -7.76 2.89 17.21
C LYS A 44 -8.39 3.58 18.43
N ARG A 45 -8.17 4.88 18.61
CA ARG A 45 -8.82 5.63 19.70
C ARG A 45 -10.33 5.79 19.48
N TRP A 46 -10.76 5.85 18.23
CA TRP A 46 -12.18 5.86 17.91
C TRP A 46 -12.81 4.48 18.18
N SER A 47 -12.11 3.40 17.83
CA SER A 47 -12.54 2.03 18.10
C SER A 47 -12.59 1.72 19.60
N GLU A 48 -11.72 2.28 20.43
CA GLU A 48 -11.80 2.09 21.90
C GLU A 48 -13.10 2.67 22.51
N ARG A 49 -13.75 3.64 21.85
CA ARG A 49 -15.04 4.19 22.27
C ARG A 49 -16.23 3.33 21.84
N THR A 50 -16.03 2.37 20.94
CA THR A 50 -17.08 1.52 20.37
C THR A 50 -16.65 0.07 20.58
N ARG A 51 -17.26 -0.67 21.52
CA ARG A 51 -16.93 -2.10 21.78
C ARG A 51 -17.39 -3.02 20.64
N SER A 52 -16.91 -2.79 19.41
CA SER A 52 -17.32 -3.50 18.21
C SER A 52 -16.15 -4.23 17.57
N THR A 53 -16.34 -5.51 17.30
CA THR A 53 -15.40 -6.39 16.60
C THR A 53 -15.12 -5.97 15.14
N LEU A 54 -15.95 -5.10 14.57
CA LEU A 54 -15.73 -4.50 13.24
C LEU A 54 -14.51 -3.60 13.22
N ASP A 55 -14.34 -2.78 14.25
CA ASP A 55 -13.36 -1.70 14.22
C ASP A 55 -11.93 -2.27 14.29
N ASP A 56 -11.72 -3.36 15.03
CA ASP A 56 -10.45 -4.09 15.06
C ASP A 56 -10.08 -4.71 13.71
N ILE A 57 -11.07 -5.08 12.90
CA ILE A 57 -10.83 -5.59 11.54
C ILE A 57 -10.45 -4.44 10.61
N LEU A 58 -11.10 -3.29 10.73
CA LEU A 58 -10.75 -2.11 9.94
C LEU A 58 -9.31 -1.65 10.21
N VAL A 59 -8.88 -1.63 11.47
CA VAL A 59 -7.48 -1.30 11.81
C VAL A 59 -6.52 -2.32 11.19
N ARG A 60 -6.80 -3.62 11.31
CA ARG A 60 -5.97 -4.66 10.70
C ARG A 60 -5.93 -4.56 9.18
N LEU A 61 -7.05 -4.26 8.54
CA LEU A 61 -7.14 -4.07 7.08
C LEU A 61 -6.30 -2.88 6.65
N LEU A 62 -6.38 -1.76 7.37
CA LEU A 62 -5.54 -0.60 7.09
C LEU A 62 -4.05 -0.94 7.19
N GLU A 63 -3.63 -1.61 8.26
CA GLU A 63 -2.21 -1.91 8.49
C GLU A 63 -1.65 -2.99 7.56
N ARG A 64 -2.43 -4.04 7.25
CA ARG A 64 -1.94 -5.21 6.51
C ARG A 64 -2.33 -5.25 5.03
N ALA A 65 -3.35 -4.48 4.62
CA ALA A 65 -3.75 -4.37 3.22
C ALA A 65 -3.43 -2.99 2.66
N VAL A 66 -4.05 -1.93 3.21
CA VAL A 66 -4.03 -0.60 2.60
C VAL A 66 -2.62 0.00 2.62
N VAL A 67 -1.94 -0.05 3.76
CA VAL A 67 -0.60 0.55 3.90
C VAL A 67 0.41 -0.09 2.93
N PRO A 68 0.58 -1.43 2.86
CA PRO A 68 1.47 -2.05 1.87
C PRO A 68 1.08 -1.71 0.42
N LEU A 69 -0.21 -1.68 0.10
CA LEU A 69 -0.69 -1.30 -1.24
C LEU A 69 -0.36 0.15 -1.58
N LEU A 70 -0.42 1.08 -0.62
CA LEU A 70 -0.05 2.47 -0.84
C LEU A 70 1.45 2.61 -1.14
N TYR A 71 2.31 1.93 -0.37
CA TYR A 71 3.76 1.94 -0.63
C TYR A 71 4.07 1.37 -2.02
N TYR A 72 3.49 0.20 -2.34
CA TYR A 72 3.65 -0.40 -3.64
C TYR A 72 3.09 0.48 -4.76
N GLY A 73 1.93 1.12 -4.54
CA GLY A 73 1.30 2.01 -5.51
C GLY A 73 2.13 3.25 -5.82
N VAL A 74 2.73 3.88 -4.80
CA VAL A 74 3.68 4.99 -5.01
C VAL A 74 4.90 4.52 -5.80
N PHE A 75 5.49 3.38 -5.42
CA PHE A 75 6.62 2.81 -6.14
C PHE A 75 6.28 2.50 -7.60
N TYR A 76 5.14 1.85 -7.83
CA TYR A 76 4.61 1.48 -9.14
C TYR A 76 4.37 2.70 -10.02
N ALA A 77 3.67 3.71 -9.50
CA ALA A 77 3.38 4.94 -10.24
C ALA A 77 4.67 5.70 -10.58
N SER A 78 5.61 5.77 -9.64
CA SER A 78 6.89 6.46 -9.85
C SER A 78 7.76 5.73 -10.86
N ILE A 79 7.90 4.40 -10.77
CA ILE A 79 8.78 3.66 -11.68
C ILE A 79 8.22 3.60 -13.11
N ARG A 80 6.89 3.64 -13.27
CA ARG A 80 6.22 3.64 -14.59
C ARG A 80 6.40 4.96 -15.34
N SER A 81 6.83 6.04 -14.69
CA SER A 81 7.20 7.27 -15.39
C SER A 81 8.54 7.16 -16.13
N LEU A 82 9.35 6.15 -15.80
CA LEU A 82 10.57 5.83 -16.54
C LEU A 82 10.25 4.94 -17.73
N ASN A 83 11.03 5.10 -18.79
CA ASN A 83 11.11 4.17 -19.89
C ASN A 83 11.80 2.88 -19.42
N LEU A 84 10.99 1.90 -19.00
CA LEU A 84 11.46 0.63 -18.49
C LEU A 84 11.53 -0.41 -19.60
N HIS A 85 12.54 -1.28 -19.52
CA HIS A 85 12.59 -2.46 -20.36
C HIS A 85 11.33 -3.33 -20.13
N PRO A 86 10.70 -3.89 -21.17
CA PRO A 86 9.45 -4.66 -21.05
C PRO A 86 9.52 -5.85 -20.08
N PHE A 87 10.71 -6.39 -19.84
CA PHE A 87 10.93 -7.42 -18.83
C PHE A 87 10.71 -6.88 -17.40
N ILE A 88 11.28 -5.73 -17.07
CA ILE A 88 11.15 -5.09 -15.75
C ILE A 88 9.71 -4.67 -15.51
N GLY A 89 9.06 -4.07 -16.51
CA GLY A 89 7.64 -3.71 -16.43
C GLY A 89 6.76 -4.92 -16.09
N ARG A 90 6.96 -6.05 -16.78
CA ARG A 90 6.24 -7.30 -16.49
C ARG A 90 6.51 -7.86 -15.09
N MET A 91 7.75 -7.79 -14.61
CA MET A 91 8.07 -8.23 -13.25
C MET A 91 7.38 -7.35 -12.20
N VAL A 92 7.39 -6.03 -12.40
CA VAL A 92 6.69 -5.08 -11.53
C VAL A 92 5.19 -5.43 -11.52
N ASP A 93 4.57 -5.57 -12.69
CA ASP A 93 3.15 -5.94 -12.82
C ASP A 93 2.83 -7.28 -12.12
N ALA A 94 3.69 -8.29 -12.29
CA ALA A 94 3.52 -9.60 -11.65
C ALA A 94 3.61 -9.52 -10.12
N VAL A 95 4.56 -8.74 -9.57
CA VAL A 95 4.67 -8.51 -8.12
C VAL A 95 3.42 -7.79 -7.61
N GLY A 96 2.91 -6.82 -8.35
CA GLY A 96 1.68 -6.09 -8.01
C GLY A 96 0.46 -7.02 -7.97
N ALA A 97 0.31 -7.87 -8.99
CA ALA A 97 -0.75 -8.87 -9.05
C ALA A 97 -0.66 -9.87 -7.89
N LEU A 98 0.54 -10.34 -7.56
CA LEU A 98 0.77 -11.25 -6.43
C LEU A 98 0.38 -10.58 -5.09
N LEU A 99 0.83 -9.33 -4.87
CA LEU A 99 0.49 -8.56 -3.68
C LEU A 99 -1.02 -8.35 -3.56
N MET A 100 -1.68 -7.91 -4.63
CA MET A 100 -3.13 -7.72 -4.65
C MET A 100 -3.88 -9.03 -4.38
N THR A 101 -3.44 -10.13 -4.97
CA THR A 101 -4.08 -11.44 -4.79
C THR A 101 -3.94 -11.89 -3.34
N PHE A 102 -2.73 -11.84 -2.79
CA PHE A 102 -2.47 -12.24 -1.40
C PHE A 102 -3.30 -11.40 -0.41
N ILE A 103 -3.30 -10.08 -0.60
CA ILE A 103 -4.06 -9.15 0.24
C ILE A 103 -5.57 -9.38 0.09
N GLY A 104 -6.06 -9.60 -1.13
CA GLY A 104 -7.46 -9.88 -1.41
C GLY A 104 -7.95 -11.16 -0.75
N VAL A 105 -7.19 -12.26 -0.87
CA VAL A 105 -7.49 -13.53 -0.21
C VAL A 105 -7.48 -13.36 1.32
N TRP A 106 -6.49 -12.67 1.86
CA TRP A 106 -6.40 -12.42 3.30
C TRP A 106 -7.57 -11.56 3.81
N ALA A 107 -7.94 -10.51 3.08
CA ALA A 107 -9.05 -9.62 3.43
C ALA A 107 -10.39 -10.36 3.38
N LEU A 108 -10.62 -11.15 2.33
CA LEU A 108 -11.82 -11.98 2.18
C LEU A 108 -11.93 -13.03 3.30
N SER A 109 -10.84 -13.73 3.59
CA SER A 109 -10.78 -14.70 4.69
C SER A 109 -11.12 -14.04 6.03
N SER A 110 -10.58 -12.84 6.27
CA SER A 110 -10.85 -12.08 7.50
C SER A 110 -12.32 -11.65 7.60
N ALA A 111 -12.93 -11.25 6.48
CA ALA A 111 -14.35 -10.91 6.42
C ALA A 111 -15.25 -12.13 6.70
N LEU A 112 -14.94 -13.29 6.13
CA LEU A 112 -15.69 -14.52 6.36
C LEU A 112 -15.65 -14.94 7.84
N VAL A 113 -14.47 -14.94 8.46
CA VAL A 113 -14.31 -15.26 9.89
C VAL A 113 -15.14 -14.33 10.77
N TYR A 114 -15.18 -13.05 10.41
CA TYR A 114 -15.98 -12.07 11.13
C TYR A 114 -17.48 -12.35 11.04
N LEU A 115 -17.99 -12.63 9.84
CA LEU A 115 -19.41 -12.95 9.63
C LEU A 115 -19.85 -14.17 10.45
N ILE A 116 -19.00 -15.20 10.53
CA ILE A 116 -19.27 -16.41 11.32
C ILE A 116 -19.31 -16.07 12.82
N ARG A 117 -18.29 -15.36 13.33
CA ARG A 117 -18.22 -14.99 14.76
C ARG A 117 -19.42 -14.17 15.21
N THR A 118 -19.83 -13.17 14.42
CA THR A 118 -20.96 -12.31 14.74
C THR A 118 -22.30 -13.05 14.74
N ARG A 119 -22.46 -14.08 13.89
CA ARG A 119 -23.66 -14.93 13.89
C ARG A 119 -23.71 -15.90 15.06
N TRP A 120 -22.56 -16.44 15.48
CA TRP A 120 -22.47 -17.42 16.57
C TRP A 120 -22.71 -16.82 17.96
N THR A 121 -22.18 -15.63 18.26
CA THR A 121 -22.40 -14.99 19.57
C THR A 121 -23.87 -14.58 19.78
N ARG A 122 -24.65 -14.36 18.72
CA ARG A 122 -26.09 -14.07 18.83
C ARG A 122 -26.96 -15.29 19.17
N ARG A 123 -26.44 -16.52 19.13
CA ARG A 123 -27.19 -17.76 19.46
C ARG A 123 -26.84 -18.37 20.81
N GLY A 124 -25.82 -17.86 21.51
CA GLY A 124 -25.40 -18.37 22.83
C GLY A 124 -26.12 -17.76 24.04
N ASP A 125 -26.86 -16.67 23.85
CA ASP A 125 -27.54 -15.92 24.92
C ASP A 125 -29.08 -16.00 24.83
N ALA A 126 -29.63 -17.02 24.13
CA ALA A 126 -31.08 -17.23 23.99
C ALA A 126 -31.47 -18.64 24.44
#